data_AF-A0A453LQF5-F1
#
_entry.id   AF-A0A453LQF5-F1
#
_cell.length_a   1.000
_cell.length_b   1.000
_cell.length_c   1.000
_cell.angle_alpha   90.00
_cell.angle_beta   90.00
_cell.angle_gamma   90.00
#
_symmetry.space_group_name_H-M   'P 1'
#
loop_
_entity.id
_entity.type
_entity.pdbx_description
1 polymer ?
#
loop_
_entity_poly.entity_id
_entity_poly.type
_entity_poly.pdbx_seq_one_letter_code
_entity_poly.pdbx_strand_id
1 'polypeptide(L)'
;MVAFAGRKYAARSQPVFVSNSSVTVSSFTLVLEFNKGKLQNLHWKKDGCGACTGKPNFICLGKQTCAIRTNICKSNNQGSMDCSIGIQLAFSGTDKHESVLNSWYEVSNLQQYSLYGLYSNVKGSLSGQFNKFF
;
A
#
# COMPACT_ATOMS: atom_id res chain seq x y z
N MET A 1 16.91 15.05 5.06
CA MET A 1 18.17 15.09 4.29
C MET A 1 18.16 13.89 3.36
N VAL A 2 17.99 14.07 2.04
CA VAL A 2 17.97 12.94 1.08
C VAL A 2 19.39 12.80 0.53
N ALA A 3 20.07 11.71 0.90
CA ALA A 3 21.41 11.43 0.42
C ALA A 3 21.36 11.18 -1.10
N PHE A 4 21.93 12.11 -1.86
CA PHE A 4 21.94 12.09 -3.32
C PHE A 4 23.11 11.24 -3.81
N ALA A 5 22.82 10.09 -4.42
CA ALA A 5 23.80 9.13 -4.93
C ALA A 5 24.46 9.56 -6.26
N GLY A 6 25.06 10.75 -6.31
CA GLY A 6 26.03 11.11 -7.36
C GLY A 6 25.49 11.31 -8.79
N ARG A 7 24.18 11.52 -8.99
CA ARG A 7 23.60 11.94 -10.28
C ARG A 7 22.81 13.24 -10.13
N LYS A 8 22.80 14.08 -11.17
CA LYS A 8 22.05 15.37 -11.19
C LYS A 8 20.52 15.17 -10.99
N TYR A 9 20.00 13.98 -11.29
CA TYR A 9 18.59 13.63 -11.14
C TYR A 9 18.45 12.35 -10.31
N ALA A 10 17.63 12.43 -9.25
CA ALA A 10 17.13 11.27 -8.54
C ALA A 10 15.99 10.63 -9.34
N ALA A 11 15.89 9.31 -9.32
CA ALA A 11 14.72 8.63 -9.86
C ALA A 11 13.46 9.13 -9.14
N ARG A 12 12.42 9.48 -9.89
CA ARG A 12 11.17 10.06 -9.37
C ARG A 12 9.99 9.27 -9.91
N SER A 13 9.04 8.95 -9.04
CA SER A 13 7.78 8.32 -9.45
C SER A 13 6.84 9.34 -10.08
N GLN A 14 5.97 8.85 -10.95
CA GLN A 14 4.81 9.62 -11.38
C GLN A 14 3.85 9.83 -10.19
N PRO A 15 3.14 10.97 -10.12
CA PRO A 15 2.12 11.19 -9.10
C PRO A 15 1.07 10.08 -9.15
N VAL A 16 0.60 9.65 -7.98
CA VAL A 16 -0.48 8.66 -7.86
C VAL A 16 -1.65 9.29 -7.13
N PHE A 17 -2.87 8.96 -7.57
CA PHE A 17 -4.09 9.37 -6.88
C PHE A 17 -4.14 8.73 -5.48
N VAL A 18 -4.33 9.56 -4.46
CA VAL A 18 -4.42 9.13 -3.05
C VAL A 18 -5.83 9.26 -2.52
N SER A 19 -6.44 10.45 -2.61
CA SER A 19 -7.76 10.70 -2.04
C SER A 19 -8.44 11.91 -2.68
N ASN A 20 -9.77 11.95 -2.58
CA ASN A 20 -10.61 13.11 -2.80
C ASN A 20 -11.74 13.16 -1.74
N SER A 21 -12.70 14.06 -1.90
CA SER A 21 -13.84 14.23 -0.99
C SER A 21 -14.72 12.99 -0.83
N SER A 22 -14.67 12.03 -1.77
CA SER A 22 -15.58 10.89 -1.83
C SER A 22 -14.89 9.55 -1.62
N VAL A 23 -13.64 9.40 -2.05
CA VAL A 23 -12.87 8.15 -2.00
C VAL A 23 -11.42 8.36 -1.58
N THR A 24 -10.88 7.38 -0.86
CA THR A 24 -9.49 7.30 -0.41
C THR A 24 -8.92 5.93 -0.77
N VAL A 25 -7.75 5.91 -1.40
CA VAL A 25 -6.96 4.71 -1.61
C VAL A 25 -5.97 4.62 -0.44
N SER A 26 -6.01 3.53 0.31
CA SER A 26 -5.18 3.35 1.51
C SER A 26 -4.00 2.40 1.31
N SER A 27 -4.00 1.57 0.27
CA SER A 27 -2.98 0.54 0.06
C SER A 27 -2.18 0.81 -1.21
N PHE A 28 -0.87 0.99 -1.03
CA PHE A 28 0.08 1.24 -2.12
C PHE A 28 1.27 0.29 -2.00
N THR A 29 1.75 -0.15 -3.15
CA THR A 29 3.06 -0.79 -3.28
C THR A 29 3.94 0.09 -4.14
N LEU A 30 5.05 0.55 -3.58
CA LEU A 30 6.10 1.26 -4.30
C LEU A 30 7.15 0.26 -4.77
N VAL A 31 7.33 0.18 -6.09
CA VAL A 31 8.26 -0.72 -6.74
C VAL A 31 9.50 0.06 -7.14
N LEU A 32 10.64 -0.34 -6.59
CA LEU A 32 11.94 0.21 -6.92
C LEU A 32 12.58 -0.66 -7.99
N GLU A 33 12.79 -0.07 -9.17
CA GLU A 33 13.39 -0.75 -10.31
C GLU A 33 14.90 -0.46 -10.35
N PHE A 34 15.70 -1.51 -10.21
CA PHE A 34 17.15 -1.43 -10.22
C PHE A 34 17.73 -2.03 -11.51
N ASN A 35 18.76 -1.39 -12.04
CA ASN A 35 19.58 -1.94 -13.11
C ASN A 35 21.05 -1.92 -12.65
N LYS A 36 21.64 -3.10 -12.48
CA LYS A 36 23.00 -3.28 -11.96
C LYS A 36 23.24 -2.52 -10.65
N GLY A 37 22.28 -2.59 -9.73
CA GLY A 37 22.32 -1.92 -8.42
C GLY A 37 22.03 -0.42 -8.45
N LYS A 38 21.65 0.14 -9.60
CA LYS A 38 21.29 1.56 -9.74
C LYS A 38 19.79 1.71 -9.91
N LEU A 39 19.15 2.45 -9.00
CA LEU A 39 17.74 2.80 -9.07
C LEU A 39 17.44 3.59 -10.35
N GLN A 40 16.61 3.05 -11.22
CA GLN A 40 16.19 3.67 -12.49
C GLN A 40 14.84 4.36 -12.34
N ASN A 41 13.84 3.63 -11.80
CA ASN A 41 12.46 4.09 -11.72
C ASN A 41 11.81 3.73 -10.39
N LEU A 42 10.72 4.44 -10.09
CA LEU A 42 9.82 4.15 -9.00
C LEU A 42 8.40 4.05 -9.54
N HIS A 43 7.78 2.89 -9.40
CA HIS A 43 6.42 2.64 -9.89
C HIS A 43 5.45 2.45 -8.73
N TRP A 44 4.27 3.04 -8.84
CA TRP A 44 3.18 2.82 -7.88
C TRP A 44 2.24 1.76 -8.39
N LYS A 45 2.08 0.68 -7.62
CA LYS A 45 1.01 -0.28 -7.80
C LYS A 45 -0.02 -0.09 -6.69
N LYS A 46 -1.28 -0.24 -7.08
CA LYS A 46 -2.43 -0.15 -6.20
C LYS A 46 -3.17 -1.47 -6.24
N ASP A 47 -3.96 -1.75 -5.21
CA ASP A 47 -4.77 -2.95 -5.18
C ASP A 47 -5.81 -2.93 -6.30
N GLY A 48 -5.91 -4.07 -7.01
CA GLY A 48 -6.90 -4.27 -8.05
C GLY A 48 -8.31 -4.36 -7.48
N CYS A 49 -9.33 -4.24 -8.34
CA CYS A 49 -10.72 -4.29 -7.90
C CYS A 49 -11.15 -5.61 -7.24
N GLY A 50 -10.41 -6.71 -7.43
CA GLY A 50 -10.62 -7.95 -6.67
C GLY A 50 -10.50 -7.76 -5.15
N ALA A 51 -9.69 -6.81 -4.68
CA ALA A 51 -9.52 -6.53 -3.25
C ALA A 51 -10.75 -5.86 -2.60
N CYS A 52 -11.65 -5.31 -3.43
CA CYS A 52 -12.91 -4.67 -3.00
C CYS A 52 -14.06 -5.68 -2.87
N THR A 53 -13.96 -6.85 -3.51
CA THR A 53 -15.04 -7.83 -3.56
C THR A 53 -15.43 -8.30 -2.15
N GLY A 54 -16.73 -8.31 -1.86
CA GLY A 54 -17.27 -8.74 -0.56
C GLY A 54 -17.20 -7.69 0.55
N LYS A 55 -16.77 -6.45 0.27
CA LYS A 55 -16.71 -5.38 1.27
C LYS A 55 -17.66 -4.21 0.89
N PRO A 56 -18.68 -3.89 1.69
CA PRO A 56 -19.76 -2.97 1.29
C PRO A 56 -19.31 -1.51 1.16
N ASN A 57 -18.25 -1.10 1.86
CA ASN A 57 -17.77 0.29 1.88
C ASN A 57 -16.60 0.54 0.92
N PHE A 58 -16.25 -0.45 0.10
CA PHE A 58 -15.17 -0.38 -0.87
C PHE A 58 -15.76 -0.19 -2.27
N ILE A 59 -15.09 0.61 -3.08
CA ILE A 59 -15.51 0.96 -4.44
C ILE A 59 -14.36 0.75 -5.42
N CYS A 60 -14.67 0.14 -6.55
CA CYS A 60 -13.73 -0.04 -7.65
C CYS A 60 -13.67 1.25 -8.50
N LEU A 61 -12.63 2.05 -8.29
CA LEU A 61 -12.39 3.30 -9.01
C LEU A 61 -11.81 2.99 -10.39
N GLY A 62 -12.49 3.48 -11.44
CA GLY A 62 -12.00 3.39 -12.82
C GLY A 62 -11.80 1.96 -13.34
N LYS A 63 -12.49 0.96 -12.77
CA LYS A 63 -12.33 -0.47 -13.09
C LYS A 63 -10.92 -1.05 -12.81
N GLN A 64 -10.06 -0.30 -12.13
CA GLN A 64 -8.65 -0.68 -11.95
C GLN A 64 -8.21 -0.70 -10.50
N THR A 65 -8.70 0.21 -9.66
CA THR A 65 -8.18 0.42 -8.30
C THR A 65 -9.27 0.24 -7.27
N CYS A 66 -8.96 -0.49 -6.20
CA CYS A 66 -9.81 -0.56 -5.03
C CYS A 66 -9.64 0.67 -4.13
N ALA A 67 -10.74 1.33 -3.77
CA ALA A 67 -10.76 2.51 -2.91
C ALA A 67 -11.81 2.37 -1.81
N ILE A 68 -11.64 3.13 -0.72
CA ILE A 68 -12.54 3.19 0.42
C ILE A 68 -13.34 4.50 0.31
N ARG A 69 -14.63 4.49 0.66
CA ARG A 69 -15.39 5.74 0.73
C ARG A 69 -14.88 6.62 1.87
N THR A 70 -14.61 7.89 1.58
CA THR A 70 -13.97 8.81 2.54
C THR A 70 -14.85 9.15 3.74
N ASN A 71 -16.17 9.00 3.63
CA ASN A 71 -17.13 9.26 4.70
C ASN A 71 -17.06 8.25 5.86
N ILE A 72 -16.57 7.02 5.62
CA ILE A 72 -16.45 6.00 6.66
C ILE A 72 -15.08 6.00 7.37
N CYS A 73 -14.17 6.88 6.93
CA CYS A 73 -12.82 6.99 7.46
C CYS A 73 -12.78 7.84 8.74
N LYS A 74 -12.06 7.35 9.76
CA LYS A 74 -11.88 8.04 11.05
C LYS A 74 -11.26 9.43 10.94
N SER A 75 -10.41 9.68 9.94
CA SER A 75 -9.72 10.98 9.81
C SER A 75 -10.64 12.16 9.57
N ASN A 76 -11.93 11.93 9.25
CA ASN A 76 -12.94 12.97 9.04
C ASN A 76 -13.95 13.09 10.18
N ASN A 77 -13.62 12.60 11.38
CA ASN A 77 -14.46 12.69 12.59
C ASN A 77 -15.88 12.07 12.48
N GLN A 78 -16.18 11.27 11.44
CA GLN A 78 -17.51 10.70 11.20
C GLN A 78 -17.51 9.17 10.93
N GLY A 79 -16.33 8.54 10.91
CA GLY A 79 -16.16 7.14 10.47
C GLY A 79 -15.69 6.17 11.55
N SER A 80 -15.97 4.87 11.38
CA SER A 80 -15.49 3.79 12.26
C SER A 80 -14.25 3.06 11.72
N MET A 81 -13.92 3.23 10.43
CA MET A 81 -12.82 2.53 9.77
C MET A 81 -11.53 3.36 9.77
N ASP A 82 -10.40 2.70 10.02
CA ASP A 82 -9.09 3.31 9.84
C ASP A 82 -8.70 3.27 8.36
N CYS A 83 -8.51 4.45 7.77
CA CYS A 83 -8.12 4.63 6.37
C CYS A 83 -6.69 5.13 6.23
N SER A 84 -5.85 4.88 7.24
CA SER A 84 -4.43 5.22 7.20
C SER A 84 -3.76 4.64 5.96
N ILE A 85 -2.85 5.42 5.38
CA ILE A 85 -2.12 5.04 4.17
C ILE A 85 -1.03 4.03 4.55
N GLY A 86 -1.13 2.82 4.01
CA GLY A 86 -0.10 1.80 4.04
C GLY A 86 0.72 1.81 2.75
N ILE A 87 2.04 1.92 2.89
CA ILE A 87 2.98 1.83 1.76
C ILE A 87 3.87 0.60 1.97
N GLN A 88 3.79 -0.34 1.03
CA GLN A 88 4.68 -1.50 0.95
C GLN A 88 5.78 -1.22 -0.07
N LEU A 89 6.98 -1.76 0.18
CA LEU A 89 8.12 -1.63 -0.72
C LEU A 89 8.35 -2.98 -1.42
N ALA A 90 8.61 -2.90 -2.72
CA ALA A 90 9.00 -4.04 -3.53
C ALA A 90 10.16 -3.65 -4.44
N PHE A 91 10.95 -4.64 -4.83
CA PHE A 91 12.14 -4.50 -5.66
C PHE A 91 11.97 -5.30 -6.95
N SER A 92 12.45 -4.72 -8.05
CA SER A 92 12.50 -5.32 -9.37
C SER A 92 13.87 -5.06 -10.02
N GLY A 93 14.34 -5.98 -10.87
CA GLY A 93 15.54 -5.80 -11.70
C GLY A 93 16.76 -6.51 -11.12
N THR A 94 17.93 -5.85 -11.10
CA THR A 94 19.18 -6.48 -10.66
C THR A 94 20.02 -5.62 -9.71
N ASP A 95 20.73 -6.28 -8.79
CA ASP A 95 21.71 -5.65 -7.92
C ASP A 95 23.06 -5.41 -8.64
N LYS A 96 24.05 -4.85 -7.93
CA LYS A 96 25.38 -4.53 -8.50
C LYS A 96 26.10 -5.77 -9.04
N HIS A 97 25.82 -6.94 -8.48
CA HIS A 97 26.43 -8.23 -8.82
C HIS A 97 25.57 -9.03 -9.81
N GLU A 98 24.59 -8.38 -10.46
CA GLU A 98 23.66 -8.98 -11.42
C GLU A 98 22.72 -10.05 -10.81
N SER A 99 22.62 -10.09 -9.47
CA SER A 99 21.63 -10.90 -8.77
C SER A 99 20.24 -10.32 -8.98
N VAL A 100 19.27 -11.18 -9.26
CA VAL A 100 17.92 -10.76 -9.62
C VAL A 100 17.13 -10.35 -8.36
N LEU A 101 16.53 -9.17 -8.41
CA LEU A 101 15.58 -8.66 -7.42
C LEU A 101 14.17 -8.85 -7.98
N ASN A 102 13.42 -9.83 -7.46
CA ASN A 102 12.10 -10.22 -8.00
C ASN A 102 10.94 -10.10 -7.01
N SER A 103 11.16 -9.51 -5.84
CA SER A 103 10.12 -9.35 -4.81
C SER A 103 8.82 -8.69 -5.32
N TRP A 104 8.89 -7.90 -6.40
CA TRP A 104 7.72 -7.39 -7.14
C TRP A 104 6.70 -8.47 -7.53
N TYR A 105 7.14 -9.62 -8.03
CA TYR A 105 6.23 -10.70 -8.46
C TYR A 105 5.63 -11.45 -7.27
N GLU A 106 6.31 -11.40 -6.13
CA GLU A 106 5.92 -12.09 -4.91
C GLU A 106 5.10 -11.22 -3.97
N VAL A 107 4.84 -9.95 -4.30
CA VAL A 107 4.09 -9.03 -3.42
C VAL A 107 2.76 -9.62 -2.98
N SER A 108 2.02 -10.30 -3.87
CA SER A 108 0.74 -10.94 -3.51
C SER A 108 0.90 -12.08 -2.50
N ASN A 109 2.03 -12.78 -2.53
CA ASN A 109 2.34 -13.86 -1.60
C ASN A 109 2.87 -13.29 -0.28
N LEU A 110 3.72 -12.26 -0.34
CA LEU A 110 4.24 -11.55 0.83
C LEU A 110 3.14 -10.81 1.59
N GLN A 111 2.13 -10.27 0.89
CA GLN A 111 0.96 -9.64 1.51
C GLN A 111 0.14 -10.62 2.38
N GLN A 112 0.07 -11.90 2.01
CA GLN A 112 -0.63 -12.93 2.81
C GLN A 112 0.05 -13.17 4.15
N TYR A 113 1.38 -13.04 4.20
CA TYR A 113 2.18 -13.12 5.42
C TYR A 113 2.39 -11.77 6.10
N SER A 114 1.88 -10.68 5.52
CA SER A 114 1.97 -9.38 6.14
C SER A 114 1.24 -9.42 7.48
N LEU A 115 1.92 -8.91 8.50
CA LEU A 115 1.43 -8.82 9.88
C LEU A 115 0.05 -8.18 10.01
N TYR A 116 -0.52 -7.60 8.94
CA TYR A 116 -1.90 -7.16 8.88
C TYR A 116 -2.90 -8.26 9.30
N GLY A 117 -2.77 -9.50 8.79
CA GLY A 117 -3.69 -10.58 9.17
C GLY A 117 -3.59 -10.98 10.65
N LEU A 118 -2.38 -10.97 11.20
CA LEU A 118 -2.13 -11.21 12.63
C LEU A 118 -2.62 -10.03 13.48
N TYR A 119 -2.33 -8.80 13.06
CA TYR A 119 -2.67 -7.57 13.77
C TYR A 119 -4.17 -7.26 13.72
N SER A 120 -4.87 -7.53 12.61
CA SER A 120 -6.32 -7.34 12.51
C SER A 120 -7.08 -8.28 13.45
N ASN A 121 -6.62 -9.53 13.55
CA ASN A 121 -7.19 -10.54 14.44
C ASN A 121 -6.92 -10.20 15.91
N VAL A 122 -5.70 -9.77 16.25
CA VAL A 122 -5.34 -9.32 17.60
C VAL A 122 -6.10 -8.06 18.00
N LYS A 123 -6.22 -7.06 17.10
CA LYS A 123 -6.98 -5.83 17.34
C LYS A 123 -8.45 -6.14 17.63
N GLY A 124 -9.08 -7.02 16.86
CA GLY A 124 -10.45 -7.47 17.12
C GLY A 124 -10.59 -8.21 18.45
N SER A 125 -9.63 -9.06 18.80
CA SER A 125 -9.62 -9.81 20.07
C SER A 125 -9.46 -8.89 21.29
N LEU A 126 -8.53 -7.92 21.25
CA LEU A 126 -8.33 -6.96 22.34
C LEU A 126 -9.54 -6.02 22.50
N SER A 127 -10.00 -5.39 21.41
CA SER A 127 -11.10 -4.43 21.46
C SER A 127 -12.44 -5.08 21.84
N GLY A 128 -12.69 -6.32 21.44
CA GLY A 128 -13.86 -7.09 21.86
C GLY A 128 -13.85 -7.48 23.35
N GLN A 129 -12.66 -7.64 23.95
CA GLN A 129 -12.54 -7.87 25.39
C GLN A 129 -12.75 -6.59 26.19
N PHE A 130 -12.16 -5.46 25.77
CA PHE A 130 -12.34 -4.20 26.50
C PHE A 130 -13.78 -3.67 26.49
N ASN A 131 -14.55 -3.90 25.41
CA ASN A 131 -15.99 -3.55 25.34
C ASN A 131 -16.90 -4.45 26.20
N LYS A 132 -16.38 -5.50 26.85
CA LYS A 132 -17.13 -6.31 27.82
C LYS A 132 -16.88 -5.90 29.26
N PHE A 133 -15.85 -5.09 29.52
CA PHE A 133 -15.47 -4.64 30.85
C PHE A 133 -15.88 -3.19 31.16
N PHE A 134 -16.23 -2.41 30.13
CA PHE A 134 -16.80 -1.06 30.21
C PHE A 134 -18.10 -1.00 29.41
#